data_AF-A0A258YMW7-F1
#
_entry.id   AF-A0A258YMW7-F1
#
_cell.length_a   1.000
_cell.length_b   1.000
_cell.length_c   1.000
_cell.angle_alpha   90.00
_cell.angle_beta   90.00
_cell.angle_gamma   90.00
#
_symmetry.space_group_name_H-M   'P 1'
#
loop_
_entity.id
_entity.type
_entity.pdbx_description
1 polymer ?
#
loop_
_entity_poly.entity_id
_entity_poly.type
_entity_poly.pdbx_seq_one_letter_code
_entity_poly.pdbx_strand_id
1 'polypeptide(L)'
;MRFRFPVVIIDEDFRSENASGLGIRALADAIEKEGIEVLGVTNYGDLTSFAQQQARASAFVLSIDDEELAGSAEDAQAALQKLRGFVEEVRFRNAEIPIFLHGETRTARHIPNDILRELNGFIHMLEDTPEFLARYILREARTYLDSLVPPFFRALTHYAADGSYSWHCPGHSGGVAFLKSPIGQMFHQFFGENLLRADVCNAVDELGQLLDHTGPVAASERNAARIFNCDHLFFVTNGTSSSNKMVWHANVASGDIVVVDRNCHKSILHAIIMCGAIPIFLTPTRNHYGIIGPIPMDEFRPENIARKIAAHPFAKHAKGGPRILTITQSTYDGILYNVDMIKELLGDTVDTLHFDEAWLPHATFHDFYRGMHAIGKDRPRAENALVFATQSTHKLLAGLSQASQILVQDAQNRKLDFHRFNEAYLMHMSTSPQYAIIASC
;
A
#
# COMPACT_ATOMS: atom_id res chain seq x y z
N MET A 1 13.04 -16.32 -11.49
CA MET A 1 12.11 -15.28 -12.00
C MET A 1 12.92 -14.08 -12.51
N ARG A 2 12.56 -13.40 -13.61
CA ARG A 2 13.25 -12.16 -14.04
C ARG A 2 12.26 -11.00 -14.03
N PHE A 3 12.42 -10.08 -13.08
CA PHE A 3 11.75 -8.79 -13.12
C PHE A 3 12.42 -7.92 -14.18
N ARG A 4 11.64 -7.18 -14.97
CA ARG A 4 12.16 -6.31 -16.03
C ARG A 4 12.11 -4.85 -15.58
N PHE A 5 13.23 -4.37 -15.07
CA PHE A 5 13.42 -2.97 -14.70
C PHE A 5 14.65 -2.39 -15.42
N PRO A 6 14.51 -1.85 -16.64
CA PRO A 6 15.63 -1.33 -17.40
C PRO A 6 16.38 -0.18 -16.71
N VAL A 7 17.65 -0.02 -17.07
CA VAL A 7 18.40 1.22 -16.84
C VAL A 7 18.07 2.18 -17.98
N VAL A 8 17.66 3.40 -17.66
CA VAL A 8 17.35 4.42 -18.66
C VAL A 8 18.56 5.32 -18.84
N ILE A 9 19.05 5.41 -20.07
CA ILE A 9 20.17 6.28 -20.45
C ILE A 9 19.63 7.42 -21.29
N ILE A 10 19.83 8.66 -20.84
CA ILE A 10 19.46 9.89 -21.54
C ILE A 10 20.73 10.57 -22.01
N ASP A 11 20.97 10.54 -23.32
CA ASP A 11 22.19 11.06 -23.93
C ASP A 11 21.88 11.51 -25.37
N GLU A 12 22.14 12.79 -25.69
CA GLU A 12 21.82 13.36 -27.00
C GLU A 12 22.59 12.65 -28.13
N ASP A 13 23.78 12.15 -27.82
CA ASP A 13 24.70 11.44 -28.69
C ASP A 13 24.54 9.91 -28.67
N PHE A 14 23.51 9.37 -27.98
CA PHE A 14 23.31 7.93 -27.86
C PHE A 14 23.26 7.22 -29.23
N ARG A 15 22.87 7.93 -30.30
CA ARG A 15 22.82 7.43 -31.68
C ARG A 15 23.92 8.00 -32.60
N SER A 16 24.79 8.85 -32.10
CA SER A 16 25.87 9.50 -32.83
C SER A 16 27.13 8.62 -32.91
N GLU A 17 27.90 8.68 -34.00
CA GLU A 17 29.16 7.93 -34.17
C GLU A 17 30.40 8.63 -33.56
N ASN A 18 30.18 9.65 -32.72
CA ASN A 18 31.27 10.37 -32.04
C ASN A 18 31.76 9.62 -30.79
N ALA A 19 32.82 10.13 -30.16
CA ALA A 19 33.45 9.50 -29.00
C ALA A 19 32.47 9.36 -27.81
N SER A 20 31.65 10.39 -27.55
CA SER A 20 30.61 10.39 -26.51
C SER A 20 29.58 9.28 -26.75
N GLY A 21 29.00 9.24 -27.95
CA GLY A 21 28.04 8.22 -28.36
C GLY A 21 28.60 6.79 -28.36
N LEU A 22 29.86 6.61 -28.73
CA LEU A 22 30.53 5.31 -28.65
C LEU A 22 30.76 4.88 -27.19
N GLY A 23 31.17 5.81 -26.32
CA GLY A 23 31.39 5.56 -24.89
C GLY A 23 30.11 5.13 -24.18
N ILE A 24 29.01 5.89 -24.37
CA ILE A 24 27.75 5.59 -23.71
C ILE A 24 27.11 4.28 -24.23
N ARG A 25 27.27 3.95 -25.52
CA ARG A 25 26.82 2.65 -26.05
C ARG A 25 27.67 1.50 -25.55
N ALA A 26 28.98 1.69 -25.36
CA ALA A 26 29.82 0.67 -24.72
C ALA A 26 29.38 0.40 -23.27
N LEU A 27 28.96 1.43 -22.53
CA LEU A 27 28.34 1.28 -21.21
C LEU A 27 27.00 0.54 -21.28
N ALA A 28 26.14 0.90 -22.23
CA ALA A 28 24.87 0.21 -22.46
C ALA A 28 25.09 -1.29 -22.74
N ASP A 29 26.00 -1.63 -23.65
CA ASP A 29 26.36 -3.01 -23.98
C ASP A 29 26.92 -3.76 -22.76
N ALA A 30 27.70 -3.08 -21.90
CA ALA A 30 28.23 -3.67 -20.68
C ALA A 30 27.12 -3.99 -19.66
N ILE A 31 26.11 -3.11 -19.53
CA ILE A 31 24.93 -3.36 -18.69
C ILE A 31 24.09 -4.51 -19.24
N GLU A 32 23.88 -4.57 -20.55
CA GLU A 32 23.12 -5.65 -21.20
C GLU A 32 23.80 -7.02 -21.05
N LYS A 33 25.13 -7.07 -21.10
CA LYS A 33 25.91 -8.30 -20.85
C LYS A 33 25.71 -8.86 -19.43
N GLU A 34 25.42 -8.00 -18.46
CA GLU A 34 25.07 -8.40 -17.08
C GLU A 34 23.59 -8.82 -16.94
N GLY A 35 22.82 -8.81 -18.04
CA GLY A 35 21.47 -9.36 -18.14
C GLY A 35 20.35 -8.39 -17.81
N ILE A 36 20.62 -7.08 -17.80
CA ILE A 36 19.64 -6.02 -17.55
C ILE A 36 19.39 -5.23 -18.85
N GLU A 37 18.13 -4.97 -19.15
CA GLU A 37 17.73 -4.22 -20.34
C GLU A 37 18.13 -2.74 -20.21
N VAL A 38 18.59 -2.13 -21.31
CA VAL A 38 18.89 -0.71 -21.37
C VAL A 38 17.91 -0.01 -22.31
N LEU A 39 17.39 1.13 -21.88
CA LEU A 39 16.55 1.99 -22.69
C LEU A 39 17.27 3.30 -22.96
N GLY A 40 17.84 3.44 -24.16
CA GLY A 40 18.51 4.65 -24.61
C GLY A 40 17.56 5.65 -25.27
N VAL A 41 17.52 6.87 -24.76
CA VAL A 41 16.75 8.00 -25.30
C VAL A 41 17.66 9.19 -25.57
N THR A 42 17.35 9.93 -26.63
CA THR A 42 18.21 11.01 -27.13
C THR A 42 17.81 12.40 -26.67
N ASN A 43 16.75 12.53 -25.87
CA ASN A 43 16.35 13.81 -25.29
C ASN A 43 15.53 13.60 -24.02
N TYR A 44 15.42 14.66 -23.23
CA TYR A 44 14.56 14.73 -22.05
C TYR A 44 13.05 14.68 -22.37
N GLY A 45 12.66 14.75 -23.66
CA GLY A 45 11.31 14.67 -24.25
C GLY A 45 10.15 15.27 -23.45
N ASP A 46 8.91 14.97 -23.86
CA ASP A 46 7.73 15.43 -23.12
C ASP A 46 7.68 14.68 -21.78
N LEU A 47 7.92 15.40 -20.68
CA LEU A 47 8.03 14.88 -19.30
C LEU A 47 6.87 13.93 -18.92
N THR A 48 5.71 14.10 -19.56
CA THR A 48 4.53 13.24 -19.40
C THR A 48 4.73 11.80 -19.89
N SER A 49 5.50 11.58 -20.96
CA SER A 49 5.86 10.25 -21.46
C SER A 49 6.88 9.54 -20.54
N PHE A 50 7.75 10.31 -19.89
CA PHE A 50 8.75 9.82 -18.93
C PHE A 50 8.15 9.38 -17.60
N ALA A 51 7.08 10.03 -17.14
CA ALA A 51 6.33 9.61 -15.97
C ALA A 51 5.85 8.15 -16.04
N GLN A 52 5.53 7.65 -17.23
CA GLN A 52 5.17 6.24 -17.44
C GLN A 52 6.40 5.31 -17.42
N GLN A 53 7.57 5.80 -17.82
CA GLN A 53 8.83 5.05 -17.84
C GLN A 53 9.43 4.91 -16.43
N GLN A 54 9.27 5.91 -15.55
CA GLN A 54 9.78 5.86 -14.17
C GLN A 54 9.28 4.66 -13.37
N ALA A 55 8.02 4.25 -13.55
CA ALA A 55 7.46 3.07 -12.87
C ALA A 55 8.15 1.75 -13.27
N ARG A 56 8.93 1.76 -14.36
CA ARG A 56 9.65 0.60 -14.90
C ARG A 56 11.17 0.75 -14.86
N ALA A 57 11.72 1.91 -14.49
CA ALA A 57 13.16 2.13 -14.45
C ALA A 57 13.78 1.61 -13.14
N SER A 58 15.02 1.11 -13.20
CA SER A 58 15.83 0.75 -12.02
C SER A 58 16.92 1.78 -11.69
N ALA A 59 17.35 2.57 -12.68
CA ALA A 59 18.27 3.69 -12.52
C ALA A 59 18.19 4.61 -13.75
N PHE A 60 18.64 5.86 -13.58
CA PHE A 60 18.84 6.83 -14.65
C PHE A 60 20.33 7.15 -14.82
N VAL A 61 20.79 7.22 -16.06
CA VAL A 61 22.11 7.77 -16.42
C VAL A 61 21.85 8.96 -17.34
N LEU A 62 22.23 10.15 -16.89
CA LEU A 62 22.04 11.41 -17.60
C LEU A 62 23.39 11.85 -18.14
N SER A 63 23.50 12.07 -19.44
CA SER A 63 24.71 12.60 -20.04
C SER A 63 24.65 14.12 -20.14
N ILE A 64 25.79 14.77 -19.88
CA ILE A 64 25.99 16.20 -20.12
C ILE A 64 27.34 16.39 -20.79
N ASP A 65 27.31 17.07 -21.93
CA ASP A 65 28.52 17.39 -22.67
C ASP A 65 29.14 18.70 -22.16
N ASP A 66 30.48 18.73 -22.16
CA ASP A 66 31.24 19.92 -21.75
C ASP A 66 30.97 21.11 -22.68
N GLU A 67 30.63 20.88 -23.95
CA GLU A 67 30.28 21.95 -24.90
C GLU A 67 29.00 22.70 -24.51
N GLU A 68 28.03 22.02 -23.87
CA GLU A 68 26.79 22.67 -23.38
C GLU A 68 27.07 23.59 -22.19
N LEU A 69 28.08 23.27 -21.37
CA LEU A 69 28.45 24.04 -20.17
C LEU A 69 29.58 25.04 -20.41
N ALA A 70 30.42 24.83 -21.43
CA ALA A 70 31.51 25.70 -21.83
C ALA A 70 31.13 26.69 -22.96
N GLY A 71 29.90 26.60 -23.47
CA GLY A 71 29.31 27.53 -24.43
C GLY A 71 29.01 28.91 -23.84
N SER A 72 27.95 29.58 -24.33
CA SER A 72 27.54 30.85 -23.73
C SER A 72 26.97 30.63 -22.32
N ALA A 73 27.01 31.67 -21.47
CA ALA A 73 26.41 31.59 -20.14
C ALA A 73 24.90 31.25 -20.20
N GLU A 74 24.22 31.62 -21.29
CA GLU A 74 22.81 31.29 -21.53
C GLU A 74 22.62 29.79 -21.85
N ASP A 75 23.50 29.20 -22.65
CA ASP A 75 23.44 27.77 -23.01
C ASP A 75 23.69 26.88 -21.78
N ALA A 76 24.72 27.23 -21.00
CA ALA A 76 25.04 26.53 -19.75
C ALA A 76 23.87 26.61 -18.76
N GLN A 77 23.22 27.77 -18.67
CA GLN A 77 22.06 27.96 -17.80
C GLN A 77 20.83 27.18 -18.29
N ALA A 78 20.61 27.10 -19.60
CA ALA A 78 19.53 26.32 -20.19
C ALA A 78 19.72 24.80 -19.98
N ALA A 79 20.95 24.28 -20.16
CA ALA A 79 21.27 22.88 -19.90
C ALA A 79 21.08 22.52 -18.42
N LEU A 80 21.59 23.36 -17.50
CA LEU A 80 21.38 23.19 -16.06
C LEU A 80 19.89 23.28 -15.66
N GLN A 81 19.10 24.13 -16.32
CA GLN A 81 17.66 24.23 -16.06
C GLN A 81 16.91 22.99 -16.52
N LYS A 82 17.26 22.41 -17.68
CA LYS A 82 16.70 21.14 -18.15
C LYS A 82 17.03 19.99 -17.19
N LEU A 83 18.31 19.86 -16.81
CA LEU A 83 18.78 18.85 -15.87
C LEU A 83 18.05 18.97 -14.52
N ARG A 84 18.00 20.19 -13.98
CA ARG A 84 17.30 20.48 -12.72
C ARG A 84 15.82 20.09 -12.81
N GLY A 85 15.12 20.53 -13.86
CA GLY A 85 13.72 20.20 -14.05
C GLY A 85 13.48 18.69 -14.16
N PHE A 86 14.40 17.95 -14.80
CA PHE A 86 14.33 16.49 -14.86
C PHE A 86 14.52 15.85 -13.48
N VAL A 87 15.58 16.24 -12.74
CA VAL A 87 15.87 15.69 -11.42
C VAL A 87 14.74 16.00 -10.43
N GLU A 88 14.21 17.23 -10.44
CA GLU A 88 13.08 17.64 -9.61
C GLU A 88 11.82 16.80 -9.91
N GLU A 89 11.49 16.55 -11.18
CA GLU A 89 10.34 15.72 -11.55
C GLU A 89 10.53 14.23 -11.18
N VAL A 90 11.76 13.71 -11.31
CA VAL A 90 12.10 12.35 -10.85
C VAL A 90 11.93 12.26 -9.34
N ARG A 91 12.49 13.20 -8.59
CA ARG A 91 12.45 13.21 -7.11
C ARG A 91 11.06 13.48 -6.56
N PHE A 92 10.23 14.25 -7.27
CA PHE A 92 8.83 14.46 -6.91
C PHE A 92 8.03 13.16 -6.86
N ARG A 93 8.31 12.22 -7.78
CA ARG A 93 7.60 10.92 -7.86
C ARG A 93 8.35 9.79 -7.16
N ASN A 94 9.68 9.86 -7.13
CA ASN A 94 10.54 8.83 -6.60
C ASN A 94 11.80 9.42 -5.95
N ALA A 95 11.78 9.45 -4.62
CA ALA A 95 12.85 10.00 -3.81
C ALA A 95 14.17 9.20 -3.92
N GLU A 96 14.11 7.90 -4.17
CA GLU A 96 15.25 6.99 -3.94
C GLU A 96 15.82 6.36 -5.22
N ILE A 97 15.18 6.54 -6.38
CA ILE A 97 15.69 5.94 -7.63
C ILE A 97 17.10 6.47 -7.93
N PRO A 98 18.07 5.58 -8.23
CA PRO A 98 19.43 6.01 -8.52
C PRO A 98 19.50 6.89 -9.76
N ILE A 99 20.15 8.05 -9.65
CA ILE A 99 20.43 8.95 -10.77
C ILE A 99 21.95 9.15 -10.84
N PHE A 100 22.54 8.84 -11.99
CA PHE A 100 23.95 9.04 -12.29
C PHE A 100 24.09 10.13 -13.33
N LEU A 101 25.12 10.95 -13.18
CA LEU A 101 25.53 11.90 -14.20
C LEU A 101 26.75 11.35 -14.92
N HIS A 102 26.74 11.35 -16.25
CA HIS A 102 27.79 10.89 -17.13
C HIS A 102 28.35 12.11 -17.88
N GLY A 103 29.66 12.33 -17.80
CA GLY A 103 30.28 13.50 -18.44
C GLY A 103 31.79 13.55 -18.23
N GLU A 104 32.41 14.67 -18.59
CA GLU A 104 33.84 14.89 -18.38
C GLU A 104 34.15 15.39 -16.96
N THR A 105 35.39 15.21 -16.52
CA THR A 105 35.84 15.59 -15.17
C THR A 105 35.77 17.11 -14.93
N ARG A 106 35.79 17.92 -16.00
CA ARG A 106 35.59 19.37 -15.92
C ARG A 106 34.12 19.73 -15.75
N THR A 107 33.22 19.02 -16.42
CA THR A 107 31.76 19.14 -16.33
C THR A 107 31.27 19.13 -14.88
N ALA A 108 31.80 18.20 -14.07
CA ALA A 108 31.44 18.05 -12.65
C ALA A 108 31.62 19.34 -11.82
N ARG A 109 32.56 20.21 -12.19
CA ARG A 109 32.84 21.47 -11.45
C ARG A 109 31.77 22.54 -11.67
N HIS A 110 31.00 22.41 -12.74
CA HIS A 110 29.97 23.38 -13.14
C HIS A 110 28.58 23.01 -12.65
N ILE A 111 28.41 21.80 -12.06
CA ILE A 111 27.12 21.35 -11.54
C ILE A 111 26.86 22.00 -10.17
N PRO A 112 25.73 22.71 -9.99
CA PRO A 112 25.39 23.32 -8.71
C PRO A 112 25.11 22.28 -7.60
N ASN A 113 25.37 22.67 -6.35
CA ASN A 113 25.28 21.79 -5.17
C ASN A 113 23.88 21.22 -4.91
N ASP A 114 22.82 21.92 -5.31
CA ASP A 114 21.45 21.44 -5.15
C ASP A 114 21.15 20.25 -6.08
N ILE A 115 21.66 20.26 -7.32
CA ILE A 115 21.57 19.11 -8.22
C ILE A 115 22.45 17.97 -7.71
N LEU A 116 23.71 18.26 -7.33
CA LEU A 116 24.65 17.22 -6.85
C LEU A 116 24.12 16.43 -5.65
N ARG A 117 23.32 17.05 -4.78
CA ARG A 117 22.71 16.38 -3.62
C ARG A 117 21.68 15.32 -3.99
N GLU A 118 21.07 15.46 -5.17
CA GLU A 118 20.05 14.54 -5.66
C GLU A 118 20.64 13.40 -6.50
N LEU A 119 21.93 13.45 -6.84
CA LEU A 119 22.62 12.45 -7.65
C LEU A 119 23.33 11.41 -6.77
N ASN A 120 23.35 10.16 -7.24
CA ASN A 120 24.03 9.05 -6.56
C ASN A 120 25.51 8.93 -6.95
N GLY A 121 25.90 9.48 -8.11
CA GLY A 121 27.29 9.47 -8.54
C GLY A 121 27.52 10.24 -9.83
N PHE A 122 28.79 10.61 -10.02
CA PHE A 122 29.30 11.15 -11.28
C PHE A 122 30.18 10.08 -11.95
N ILE A 123 29.94 9.82 -13.22
CA ILE A 123 30.62 8.84 -14.06
C ILE A 123 31.49 9.61 -15.05
N HIS A 124 32.79 9.39 -14.97
CA HIS A 124 33.78 10.04 -15.82
C HIS A 124 33.93 9.27 -17.14
N MET A 125 33.50 9.88 -18.25
CA MET A 125 33.38 9.24 -19.58
C MET A 125 34.65 8.53 -20.08
N LEU A 126 35.85 9.02 -19.72
CA LEU A 126 37.13 8.55 -20.28
C LEU A 126 38.11 8.00 -19.23
N GLU A 127 37.71 7.93 -17.96
CA GLU A 127 38.62 7.55 -16.88
C GLU A 127 38.35 6.14 -16.32
N ASP A 128 37.22 5.53 -16.68
CA ASP A 128 36.78 4.25 -16.12
C ASP A 128 36.38 3.24 -17.21
N THR A 129 36.35 1.95 -16.86
CA THR A 129 35.95 0.91 -17.80
C THR A 129 34.43 0.74 -17.82
N PRO A 130 33.80 0.55 -19.00
CA PRO A 130 32.37 0.30 -19.10
C PRO A 130 31.89 -0.87 -18.22
N GLU A 131 32.70 -1.91 -18.06
CA GLU A 131 32.38 -3.08 -17.22
C GLU A 131 32.33 -2.74 -15.72
N PHE A 132 33.23 -1.88 -15.24
CA PHE A 132 33.22 -1.46 -13.85
C PHE A 132 32.02 -0.55 -13.56
N LEU A 133 31.79 0.43 -14.44
CA LEU A 133 30.65 1.34 -14.34
C LEU A 133 29.31 0.61 -14.40
N ALA A 134 29.17 -0.36 -15.29
CA ALA A 134 27.98 -1.20 -15.35
C ALA A 134 27.73 -1.91 -14.01
N ARG A 135 28.75 -2.52 -13.40
CA ARG A 135 28.61 -3.16 -12.08
C ARG A 135 28.27 -2.18 -10.97
N TYR A 136 28.82 -0.97 -11.02
CA TYR A 136 28.50 0.08 -10.06
C TYR A 136 27.04 0.52 -10.15
N ILE A 137 26.57 0.87 -11.35
CA ILE A 137 25.17 1.24 -11.60
C ILE A 137 24.24 0.11 -11.18
N LEU A 138 24.56 -1.13 -11.56
CA LEU A 138 23.75 -2.30 -11.25
C LEU A 138 23.71 -2.63 -9.76
N ARG A 139 24.77 -2.33 -9.00
CA ARG A 139 24.77 -2.48 -7.54
C ARG A 139 23.76 -1.53 -6.90
N GLU A 140 23.77 -0.26 -7.29
CA GLU A 140 22.84 0.74 -6.76
C GLU A 140 21.40 0.44 -7.23
N ALA A 141 21.21 0.06 -8.49
CA ALA A 141 19.92 -0.35 -9.03
C ALA A 141 19.34 -1.56 -8.27
N ARG A 142 20.17 -2.57 -7.96
CA ARG A 142 19.76 -3.73 -7.13
C ARG A 142 19.40 -3.30 -5.71
N THR A 143 20.21 -2.45 -5.09
CA THR A 143 19.96 -1.93 -3.74
C THR A 143 18.63 -1.17 -3.67
N TYR A 144 18.35 -0.36 -4.70
CA TYR A 144 17.08 0.34 -4.86
C TYR A 144 15.91 -0.64 -5.04
N LEU A 145 15.97 -1.57 -6.00
CA LEU A 145 14.91 -2.55 -6.23
C LEU A 145 14.67 -3.41 -4.98
N ASP A 146 15.73 -3.80 -4.29
CA ASP A 146 15.64 -4.49 -3.01
C ASP A 146 14.98 -3.61 -1.96
N SER A 147 15.14 -2.29 -1.94
CA SER A 147 14.44 -1.44 -0.96
C SER A 147 12.93 -1.34 -1.20
N LEU A 148 12.45 -1.50 -2.45
CA LEU A 148 11.04 -1.32 -2.81
C LEU A 148 10.12 -2.44 -2.30
N VAL A 149 10.62 -3.67 -2.27
CA VAL A 149 9.77 -4.85 -2.08
C VAL A 149 9.38 -5.00 -0.60
N PRO A 150 8.07 -4.99 -0.26
CA PRO A 150 7.62 -5.21 1.11
C PRO A 150 8.04 -6.57 1.67
N PRO A 151 8.16 -6.73 3.01
CA PRO A 151 8.75 -7.91 3.64
C PRO A 151 8.17 -9.25 3.15
N PHE A 152 6.84 -9.40 3.19
CA PHE A 152 6.18 -10.63 2.76
C PHE A 152 6.32 -10.89 1.25
N PHE A 153 6.12 -9.88 0.41
CA PHE A 153 6.23 -10.05 -1.04
C PHE A 153 7.67 -10.44 -1.44
N ARG A 154 8.68 -9.90 -0.76
CA ARG A 154 10.09 -10.30 -0.96
C ARG A 154 10.32 -11.77 -0.62
N ALA A 155 9.84 -12.20 0.55
CA ALA A 155 9.99 -13.60 0.96
C ALA A 155 9.30 -14.52 -0.05
N LEU A 156 8.10 -14.14 -0.53
CA LEU A 156 7.35 -14.90 -1.52
C LEU A 156 8.06 -14.98 -2.88
N THR A 157 8.68 -13.90 -3.35
CA THR A 157 9.42 -13.91 -4.63
C THR A 157 10.71 -14.72 -4.53
N HIS A 158 11.39 -14.72 -3.39
CA HIS A 158 12.55 -15.57 -3.12
C HIS A 158 12.16 -17.05 -3.11
N TYR A 159 11.12 -17.43 -2.35
CA TYR A 159 10.60 -18.80 -2.32
C TYR A 159 10.23 -19.29 -3.72
N ALA A 160 9.51 -18.47 -4.50
CA ALA A 160 9.12 -18.82 -5.86
C ALA A 160 10.33 -18.95 -6.81
N ALA A 161 11.44 -18.27 -6.53
CA ALA A 161 12.67 -18.34 -7.33
C ALA A 161 13.54 -19.55 -6.99
N ASP A 162 13.54 -20.02 -5.74
CA ASP A 162 14.36 -21.15 -5.28
C ASP A 162 13.96 -22.50 -5.90
N GLY A 163 12.74 -22.61 -6.44
CA GLY A 163 12.33 -23.76 -7.25
C GLY A 163 12.10 -25.04 -6.44
N SER A 164 11.87 -24.92 -5.14
CA SER A 164 11.64 -26.05 -4.23
C SER A 164 10.39 -26.85 -4.60
N TYR A 165 10.54 -28.17 -4.73
CA TYR A 165 9.41 -29.09 -4.86
C TYR A 165 8.77 -29.34 -3.49
N SER A 166 7.51 -28.96 -3.35
CA SER A 166 6.73 -29.19 -2.13
C SER A 166 6.02 -30.55 -2.18
N TRP A 167 6.14 -31.33 -1.10
CA TRP A 167 5.37 -32.56 -0.87
C TRP A 167 4.12 -32.33 0.00
N HIS A 168 3.72 -31.07 0.14
CA HIS A 168 2.57 -30.63 0.92
C HIS A 168 1.53 -29.93 0.02
N CYS A 169 0.40 -29.51 0.61
CA CYS A 169 -0.60 -28.70 -0.07
C CYS A 169 -0.01 -27.36 -0.59
N PRO A 170 -0.62 -26.72 -1.61
CA PRO A 170 -1.77 -27.18 -2.39
C PRO A 170 -1.45 -28.32 -3.37
N GLY A 171 -2.43 -29.18 -3.63
CA GLY A 171 -2.26 -30.39 -4.46
C GLY A 171 -1.91 -30.14 -5.94
N HIS A 172 -2.00 -28.89 -6.43
CA HIS A 172 -1.51 -28.56 -7.76
C HIS A 172 0.03 -28.43 -7.83
N SER A 173 0.71 -28.40 -6.68
CA SER A 173 2.19 -28.39 -6.56
C SER A 173 2.84 -27.30 -7.40
N GLY A 174 2.47 -26.03 -7.17
CA GLY A 174 3.03 -24.92 -7.95
C GLY A 174 2.53 -24.84 -9.39
N GLY A 175 1.49 -25.61 -9.75
CA GLY A 175 0.84 -25.57 -11.06
C GLY A 175 1.07 -26.82 -11.92
N VAL A 176 1.95 -27.72 -11.48
CA VAL A 176 2.32 -28.98 -12.17
C VAL A 176 1.10 -29.85 -12.48
N ALA A 177 0.11 -29.92 -11.58
CA ALA A 177 -1.08 -30.73 -11.84
C ALA A 177 -1.91 -30.21 -13.03
N PHE A 178 -1.94 -28.90 -13.25
CA PHE A 178 -2.67 -28.29 -14.37
C PHE A 178 -2.06 -28.67 -15.72
N LEU A 179 -0.75 -28.90 -15.79
CA LEU A 179 -0.07 -29.33 -17.02
C LEU A 179 -0.45 -30.74 -17.49
N LYS A 180 -1.16 -31.51 -16.65
CA LYS A 180 -1.57 -32.90 -16.96
C LYS A 180 -2.85 -33.00 -17.80
N SER A 181 -3.54 -31.90 -18.08
CA SER A 181 -4.71 -31.89 -18.98
C SER A 181 -4.68 -30.69 -19.93
N PRO A 182 -5.26 -30.79 -21.15
CA PRO A 182 -5.29 -29.66 -22.08
C PRO A 182 -5.98 -28.41 -21.51
N ILE A 183 -7.09 -28.59 -20.77
CA ILE A 183 -7.81 -27.48 -20.13
C ILE A 183 -6.97 -26.87 -19.00
N GLY A 184 -6.27 -27.70 -18.23
CA GLY A 184 -5.36 -27.22 -17.20
C GLY A 184 -4.16 -26.47 -17.78
N GLN A 185 -3.64 -26.89 -18.93
CA GLN A 185 -2.57 -26.14 -19.61
C GLN A 185 -3.04 -24.76 -20.06
N MET A 186 -4.28 -24.63 -20.56
CA MET A 186 -4.88 -23.33 -20.86
C MET A 186 -4.98 -22.46 -19.59
N PHE A 187 -5.43 -23.03 -18.47
CA PHE A 187 -5.50 -22.34 -17.18
C PHE A 187 -4.12 -21.86 -16.70
N HIS A 188 -3.11 -22.74 -16.77
CA HIS A 188 -1.74 -22.43 -16.39
C HIS A 188 -1.14 -21.31 -17.26
N GLN A 189 -1.38 -21.33 -18.57
CA GLN A 189 -0.90 -20.28 -19.48
C GLN A 189 -1.62 -18.94 -19.26
N PHE A 190 -2.92 -18.98 -18.95
CA PHE A 190 -3.71 -17.78 -18.70
C PHE A 190 -3.30 -17.06 -17.41
N PHE A 191 -3.19 -17.79 -16.30
CA PHE A 191 -2.82 -17.21 -15.00
C PHE A 191 -1.31 -17.04 -14.80
N GLY A 192 -0.51 -17.84 -15.49
CA GLY A 192 0.95 -17.81 -15.41
C GLY A 192 1.51 -18.61 -14.22
N GLU A 193 2.75 -19.07 -14.38
CA GLU A 193 3.43 -19.90 -13.38
C GLU A 193 3.63 -19.16 -12.05
N ASN A 194 3.97 -17.87 -12.08
CA ASN A 194 4.28 -17.11 -10.86
C ASN A 194 3.11 -17.07 -9.87
N LEU A 195 1.87 -16.90 -10.36
CA LEU A 195 0.70 -16.93 -9.48
C LEU A 195 0.53 -18.30 -8.82
N LEU A 196 0.72 -19.37 -9.60
CA LEU A 196 0.56 -20.74 -9.13
C LEU A 196 1.70 -21.18 -8.19
N ARG A 197 2.90 -20.64 -8.36
CA ARG A 197 4.05 -20.85 -7.46
C ARG A 197 3.92 -20.06 -6.17
N ALA A 198 3.26 -18.91 -6.21
CA ALA A 198 2.93 -18.11 -5.04
C ALA A 198 1.75 -18.69 -4.23
N ASP A 199 0.96 -19.60 -4.81
CA ASP A 199 -0.10 -20.33 -4.11
C ASP A 199 0.47 -21.47 -3.26
N VAL A 200 0.81 -21.11 -2.02
CA VAL A 200 1.46 -21.97 -1.02
C VAL A 200 0.62 -22.04 0.25
N CYS A 201 0.95 -22.98 1.12
CA CYS A 201 0.29 -23.12 2.42
C CYS A 201 1.24 -22.81 3.57
N ASN A 202 0.68 -22.85 4.77
CA ASN A 202 1.37 -22.65 6.05
C ASN A 202 2.50 -23.66 6.36
N ALA A 203 2.70 -24.69 5.53
CA ALA A 203 3.84 -25.60 5.64
C ALA A 203 5.18 -24.93 5.25
N VAL A 204 5.13 -23.79 4.56
CA VAL A 204 6.31 -22.99 4.19
C VAL A 204 6.66 -22.05 5.34
N ASP A 205 7.40 -22.56 6.33
CA ASP A 205 7.70 -21.85 7.58
C ASP A 205 8.44 -20.50 7.38
N GLU A 206 9.29 -20.42 6.35
CA GLU A 206 10.04 -19.20 6.00
C GLU A 206 9.16 -18.00 5.62
N LEU A 207 7.92 -18.23 5.18
CA LEU A 207 6.96 -17.17 4.87
C LEU A 207 6.15 -16.72 6.09
N GLY A 208 6.26 -17.43 7.22
CA GLY A 208 5.45 -17.22 8.40
C GLY A 208 3.98 -17.60 8.19
N GLN A 209 3.14 -17.29 9.17
CA GLN A 209 1.72 -17.61 9.12
C GLN A 209 0.86 -16.36 9.37
N LEU A 210 -0.14 -16.18 8.52
CA LEU A 210 -1.11 -15.09 8.64
C LEU A 210 -1.97 -15.21 9.92
N LEU A 211 -2.41 -16.43 10.25
CA LEU A 211 -3.30 -16.68 11.39
C LEU A 211 -2.60 -16.50 12.76
N ASP A 212 -1.28 -16.73 12.80
CA ASP A 212 -0.48 -16.57 14.02
C ASP A 212 0.26 -15.22 14.05
N HIS A 213 0.17 -14.42 12.99
CA HIS A 213 0.90 -13.16 12.82
C HIS A 213 2.40 -13.32 13.05
N THR A 214 3.03 -14.24 12.30
CA THR A 214 4.47 -14.56 12.41
C THR A 214 5.26 -14.29 11.13
N GLY A 215 6.59 -14.26 11.25
CA GLY A 215 7.51 -14.17 10.11
C GLY A 215 7.33 -12.93 9.22
N PRO A 216 7.61 -13.06 7.91
CA PRO A 216 7.42 -11.99 6.93
C PRO A 216 6.01 -11.39 6.88
N VAL A 217 4.96 -12.17 7.15
CA VAL A 217 3.57 -11.64 7.21
C VAL A 217 3.46 -10.58 8.30
N ALA A 218 3.90 -10.91 9.52
CA ALA A 218 3.89 -9.98 10.65
C ALA A 218 4.74 -8.73 10.40
N ALA A 219 5.87 -8.90 9.71
CA ALA A 219 6.71 -7.77 9.33
C ALA A 219 5.99 -6.84 8.34
N SER A 220 5.24 -7.38 7.39
CA SER A 220 4.40 -6.58 6.48
C SER A 220 3.24 -5.91 7.20
N GLU A 221 2.56 -6.57 8.13
CA GLU A 221 1.49 -5.96 8.95
C GLU A 221 2.02 -4.77 9.77
N ARG A 222 3.20 -4.91 10.40
CA ARG A 222 3.86 -3.80 11.10
C ARG A 222 4.30 -2.68 10.16
N ASN A 223 4.80 -3.02 8.97
CA ASN A 223 5.18 -2.02 7.99
C ASN A 223 3.96 -1.23 7.48
N ALA A 224 2.85 -1.91 7.22
CA ALA A 224 1.58 -1.29 6.87
C ALA A 224 1.06 -0.44 8.04
N ALA A 225 1.11 -0.93 9.28
CA ALA A 225 0.71 -0.15 10.46
C ALA A 225 1.50 1.18 10.57
N ARG A 226 2.81 1.14 10.31
CA ARG A 226 3.66 2.33 10.23
C ARG A 226 3.21 3.30 9.12
N ILE A 227 2.90 2.79 7.93
CA ILE A 227 2.46 3.58 6.77
C ILE A 227 1.11 4.26 7.05
N PHE A 228 0.16 3.52 7.61
CA PHE A 228 -1.18 4.00 7.95
C PHE A 228 -1.27 4.72 9.31
N ASN A 229 -0.15 4.81 10.04
CA ASN A 229 -0.05 5.44 11.36
C ASN A 229 -1.07 4.89 12.37
N CYS A 230 -1.22 3.57 12.44
CA CYS A 230 -2.04 2.87 13.42
C CYS A 230 -1.17 2.01 14.36
N ASP A 231 -1.70 1.63 15.53
CA ASP A 231 -0.94 0.83 16.49
C ASP A 231 -0.88 -0.64 16.09
N HIS A 232 -1.99 -1.13 15.52
CA HIS A 232 -2.09 -2.49 15.00
C HIS A 232 -2.73 -2.48 13.61
N LEU A 233 -2.26 -3.36 12.74
CA LEU A 233 -2.86 -3.60 11.44
C LEU A 233 -2.93 -5.11 11.19
N PHE A 234 -4.09 -5.57 10.71
CA PHE A 234 -4.33 -6.96 10.38
C PHE A 234 -4.74 -7.08 8.91
N PHE A 235 -4.07 -7.92 8.14
CA PHE A 235 -4.50 -8.22 6.78
C PHE A 235 -5.65 -9.21 6.76
N VAL A 236 -6.58 -9.06 5.83
CA VAL A 236 -7.78 -9.91 5.71
C VAL A 236 -7.96 -10.30 4.25
N THR A 237 -8.11 -11.61 3.98
CA THR A 237 -8.20 -12.16 2.62
C THR A 237 -9.63 -12.50 2.20
N ASN A 238 -10.65 -11.98 2.89
CA ASN A 238 -12.06 -12.20 2.59
C ASN A 238 -12.88 -10.89 2.59
N GLY A 239 -12.21 -9.78 2.29
CA GLY A 239 -12.75 -8.44 2.13
C GLY A 239 -13.23 -7.79 3.43
N THR A 240 -13.57 -6.48 3.36
CA THR A 240 -14.12 -5.75 4.53
C THR A 240 -15.41 -6.35 5.06
N SER A 241 -16.08 -7.18 4.25
CA SER A 241 -17.22 -7.97 4.72
C SER A 241 -16.87 -8.86 5.91
N SER A 242 -15.69 -9.48 5.93
CA SER A 242 -15.23 -10.31 7.04
C SER A 242 -14.54 -9.46 8.10
N SER A 243 -13.77 -8.45 7.70
CA SER A 243 -13.13 -7.48 8.62
C SER A 243 -14.13 -6.88 9.61
N ASN A 244 -15.29 -6.43 9.12
CA ASN A 244 -16.35 -5.90 9.99
C ASN A 244 -16.85 -6.94 11.00
N LYS A 245 -16.99 -8.21 10.60
CA LYS A 245 -17.46 -9.27 11.51
C LYS A 245 -16.42 -9.59 12.57
N MET A 246 -15.13 -9.59 12.23
CA MET A 246 -14.03 -9.78 13.18
C MET A 246 -14.04 -8.69 14.25
N VAL A 247 -14.14 -7.42 13.85
CA VAL A 247 -14.25 -6.28 14.78
C VAL A 247 -15.47 -6.44 15.68
N TRP A 248 -16.61 -6.84 15.14
CA TRP A 248 -17.84 -7.04 15.91
C TRP A 248 -17.74 -8.22 16.88
N HIS A 249 -17.33 -9.41 16.44
CA HIS A 249 -17.21 -10.59 17.29
C HIS A 249 -16.17 -10.42 18.40
N ALA A 250 -15.15 -9.59 18.20
CA ALA A 250 -14.19 -9.26 19.25
C ALA A 250 -14.78 -8.38 20.37
N ASN A 251 -15.81 -7.57 20.07
CA ASN A 251 -16.27 -6.49 20.93
C ASN A 251 -17.74 -6.60 21.39
N VAL A 252 -18.54 -7.47 20.77
CA VAL A 252 -19.99 -7.56 20.97
C VAL A 252 -20.38 -9.00 21.34
N ALA A 253 -21.05 -9.15 22.47
CA ALA A 253 -21.68 -10.38 22.91
C ALA A 253 -23.20 -10.38 22.63
N SER A 254 -23.83 -11.54 22.82
CA SER A 254 -25.27 -11.66 22.61
C SER A 254 -26.07 -10.86 23.63
N GLY A 255 -27.09 -10.14 23.15
CA GLY A 255 -27.91 -9.24 23.97
C GLY A 255 -27.30 -7.87 24.24
N ASP A 256 -26.08 -7.61 23.79
CA ASP A 256 -25.45 -6.30 23.93
C ASP A 256 -26.15 -5.22 23.08
N ILE A 257 -26.19 -4.00 23.63
CA ILE A 257 -26.65 -2.82 22.89
C ILE A 257 -25.51 -2.34 21.98
N VAL A 258 -25.84 -2.07 20.72
CA VAL A 258 -24.90 -1.56 19.72
C VAL A 258 -25.52 -0.35 19.01
N VAL A 259 -24.73 0.67 18.72
CA VAL A 259 -25.19 1.86 17.98
C VAL A 259 -24.66 1.77 16.56
N VAL A 260 -25.53 1.91 15.57
CA VAL A 260 -25.21 1.57 14.19
C VAL A 260 -25.78 2.61 13.24
N ASP A 261 -24.99 3.07 12.28
CA ASP A 261 -25.48 3.82 11.14
C ASP A 261 -26.55 3.02 10.39
N ARG A 262 -27.71 3.64 10.11
CA ARG A 262 -28.75 2.99 9.30
C ARG A 262 -28.31 2.78 7.86
N ASN A 263 -27.36 3.57 7.36
CA ASN A 263 -26.67 3.39 6.09
C ASN A 263 -25.45 2.45 6.21
N CYS A 264 -25.63 1.30 6.87
CA CYS A 264 -24.56 0.33 7.05
C CYS A 264 -24.53 -0.69 5.91
N HIS A 265 -23.33 -1.20 5.60
CA HIS A 265 -23.18 -2.30 4.65
C HIS A 265 -23.82 -3.59 5.19
N LYS A 266 -24.26 -4.48 4.29
CA LYS A 266 -24.88 -5.77 4.64
C LYS A 266 -24.05 -6.61 5.61
N SER A 267 -22.72 -6.47 5.62
CA SER A 267 -21.86 -7.18 6.58
C SER A 267 -22.10 -6.77 8.04
N ILE A 268 -22.47 -5.52 8.29
CA ILE A 268 -22.85 -5.04 9.63
C ILE A 268 -24.18 -5.66 10.05
N LEU A 269 -25.16 -5.71 9.14
CA LEU A 269 -26.43 -6.42 9.39
C LEU A 269 -26.19 -7.91 9.69
N HIS A 270 -25.29 -8.55 8.94
CA HIS A 270 -24.91 -9.93 9.21
C HIS A 270 -24.22 -10.07 10.58
N ALA A 271 -23.34 -9.14 10.96
CA ALA A 271 -22.69 -9.15 12.27
C ALA A 271 -23.70 -8.99 13.41
N ILE A 272 -24.69 -8.10 13.28
CA ILE A 272 -25.79 -7.95 14.24
C ILE A 272 -26.52 -9.28 14.44
N ILE A 273 -26.86 -9.97 13.33
CA ILE A 273 -27.55 -11.26 13.37
C ILE A 273 -26.67 -12.33 14.04
N MET A 274 -25.39 -12.43 13.64
CA MET A 274 -24.47 -13.45 14.15
C MET A 274 -24.14 -13.26 15.63
N CYS A 275 -24.02 -12.02 16.10
CA CYS A 275 -23.79 -11.72 17.50
C CYS A 275 -25.08 -11.83 18.33
N GLY A 276 -26.27 -11.73 17.72
CA GLY A 276 -27.52 -11.58 18.45
C GLY A 276 -27.58 -10.27 19.23
N ALA A 277 -27.03 -9.21 18.64
CA ALA A 277 -26.95 -7.88 19.25
C ALA A 277 -28.28 -7.11 19.11
N ILE A 278 -28.45 -6.07 19.92
CA ILE A 278 -29.64 -5.21 19.93
C ILE A 278 -29.30 -3.85 19.29
N PRO A 279 -29.62 -3.65 18.00
CA PRO A 279 -29.16 -2.47 17.27
C PRO A 279 -30.02 -1.23 17.54
N ILE A 280 -29.37 -0.16 17.93
CA ILE A 280 -29.91 1.20 17.99
C ILE A 280 -29.43 1.95 16.75
N PHE A 281 -30.34 2.22 15.83
CA PHE A 281 -29.99 2.85 14.56
C PHE A 281 -29.93 4.37 14.65
N LEU A 282 -28.85 4.94 14.09
CA LEU A 282 -28.73 6.35 13.80
C LEU A 282 -29.24 6.64 12.40
N THR A 283 -30.18 7.58 12.28
CA THR A 283 -30.88 7.82 11.00
C THR A 283 -30.17 8.92 10.22
N PRO A 284 -29.60 8.64 9.04
CA PRO A 284 -29.00 9.67 8.19
C PRO A 284 -30.07 10.55 7.55
N THR A 285 -29.64 11.73 7.13
CA THR A 285 -30.45 12.60 6.27
C THR A 285 -30.49 12.09 4.82
N ARG A 286 -31.35 12.67 3.98
CA ARG A 286 -31.44 12.37 2.55
C ARG A 286 -31.89 13.61 1.79
N ASN A 287 -31.32 13.86 0.61
CA ASN A 287 -31.76 14.96 -0.26
C ASN A 287 -32.88 14.52 -1.24
N HIS A 288 -33.38 15.43 -2.07
CA HIS A 288 -34.47 15.15 -3.02
C HIS A 288 -34.07 14.21 -4.17
N TYR A 289 -32.77 14.07 -4.46
CA TYR A 289 -32.25 13.11 -5.43
C TYR A 289 -32.18 11.67 -4.87
N GLY A 290 -32.35 11.51 -3.56
CA GLY A 290 -32.23 10.21 -2.89
C GLY A 290 -30.83 9.89 -2.39
N ILE A 291 -29.85 10.80 -2.56
CA ILE A 291 -28.50 10.66 -1.99
C ILE A 291 -28.62 10.69 -0.47
N ILE A 292 -28.00 9.70 0.17
CA ILE A 292 -27.96 9.59 1.63
C ILE A 292 -26.94 10.61 2.15
N GLY A 293 -27.43 11.54 2.96
CA GLY A 293 -26.63 12.57 3.63
C GLY A 293 -26.00 12.08 4.93
N PRO A 294 -25.35 12.97 5.69
CA PRO A 294 -24.78 12.61 6.97
C PRO A 294 -25.87 12.38 8.03
N ILE A 295 -25.52 11.59 9.04
CA ILE A 295 -26.22 11.55 10.33
C ILE A 295 -26.10 12.94 10.99
N PRO A 296 -27.21 13.59 11.38
CA PRO A 296 -27.18 14.86 12.11
C PRO A 296 -26.41 14.77 13.43
N MET A 297 -25.73 15.84 13.83
CA MET A 297 -24.98 15.88 15.09
C MET A 297 -25.82 15.50 16.32
N ASP A 298 -27.09 15.88 16.34
CA ASP A 298 -27.99 15.56 17.44
C ASP A 298 -28.15 14.05 17.65
N GLU A 299 -28.08 13.22 16.61
CA GLU A 299 -28.20 11.77 16.73
C GLU A 299 -27.03 11.15 17.52
N PHE A 300 -25.86 11.78 17.52
CA PHE A 300 -24.68 11.32 18.27
C PHE A 300 -24.68 11.75 19.74
N ARG A 301 -25.58 12.66 20.15
CA ARG A 301 -25.61 13.13 21.54
C ARG A 301 -25.96 11.99 22.50
N PRO A 302 -25.24 11.80 23.62
CA PRO A 302 -25.51 10.74 24.58
C PRO A 302 -26.96 10.68 25.07
N GLU A 303 -27.60 11.84 25.25
CA GLU A 303 -29.00 11.92 25.70
C GLU A 303 -29.96 11.34 24.65
N ASN A 304 -29.67 11.58 23.36
CA ASN A 304 -30.48 11.05 22.26
C ASN A 304 -30.29 9.55 22.10
N ILE A 305 -29.07 9.05 22.24
CA ILE A 305 -28.78 7.61 22.25
C ILE A 305 -29.51 6.94 23.43
N ALA A 306 -29.42 7.51 24.64
CA ALA A 306 -30.12 6.99 25.82
C ALA A 306 -31.65 6.96 25.64
N ARG A 307 -32.23 8.01 25.03
CA ARG A 307 -33.65 8.06 24.69
C ARG A 307 -34.05 6.94 23.73
N LYS A 308 -33.24 6.68 22.69
CA LYS A 308 -33.50 5.59 21.73
C LYS A 308 -33.40 4.22 22.39
N ILE A 309 -32.41 4.03 23.27
CA ILE A 309 -32.26 2.80 24.06
C ILE A 309 -33.51 2.57 24.93
N ALA A 310 -33.96 3.59 25.67
CA ALA A 310 -35.13 3.47 26.55
C ALA A 310 -36.43 3.14 25.78
N ALA A 311 -36.55 3.64 24.55
CA ALA A 311 -37.69 3.36 23.67
C ALA A 311 -37.62 1.99 22.97
N HIS A 312 -36.44 1.33 22.94
CA HIS A 312 -36.24 0.11 22.18
C HIS A 312 -36.83 -1.11 22.91
N PRO A 313 -37.78 -1.86 22.31
CA PRO A 313 -38.51 -2.93 22.99
C PRO A 313 -37.61 -4.02 23.60
N PHE A 314 -36.52 -4.36 22.91
CA PHE A 314 -35.60 -5.42 23.33
C PHE A 314 -34.50 -4.91 24.27
N ALA A 315 -34.25 -3.60 24.36
CA ALA A 315 -33.14 -3.06 25.14
C ALA A 315 -33.42 -3.03 26.66
N LYS A 316 -34.68 -3.20 27.08
CA LYS A 316 -35.08 -3.22 28.50
C LYS A 316 -34.37 -4.28 29.34
N HIS A 317 -33.93 -5.37 28.71
CA HIS A 317 -33.26 -6.49 29.37
C HIS A 317 -31.74 -6.46 29.19
N ALA A 318 -31.22 -5.53 28.39
CA ALA A 318 -29.79 -5.39 28.19
C ALA A 318 -29.15 -4.76 29.44
N LYS A 319 -27.94 -5.21 29.76
CA LYS A 319 -27.14 -4.67 30.86
C LYS A 319 -26.00 -3.84 30.29
N GLY A 320 -25.78 -2.65 30.85
CA GLY A 320 -24.68 -1.77 30.46
C GLY A 320 -25.00 -0.81 29.32
N GLY A 321 -24.00 0.00 28.95
CA GLY A 321 -24.08 0.94 27.84
C GLY A 321 -23.75 0.30 26.49
N PRO A 322 -23.81 1.08 25.40
CA PRO A 322 -23.44 0.61 24.08
C PRO A 322 -22.01 0.06 24.01
N ARG A 323 -21.84 -1.11 23.39
CA ARG A 323 -20.52 -1.76 23.27
C ARG A 323 -19.70 -1.27 22.08
N ILE A 324 -20.39 -0.96 20.98
CA ILE A 324 -19.78 -0.52 19.73
C ILE A 324 -20.66 0.54 19.06
N LEU A 325 -20.02 1.56 18.51
CA LEU A 325 -20.59 2.47 17.52
C LEU A 325 -20.01 2.09 16.16
N THR A 326 -20.84 1.76 15.18
CA THR A 326 -20.38 1.56 13.79
C THR A 326 -20.93 2.64 12.85
N ILE A 327 -20.05 3.39 12.19
CA ILE A 327 -20.37 4.43 11.21
C ILE A 327 -19.74 4.10 9.86
N THR A 328 -20.49 4.27 8.77
CA THR A 328 -19.96 4.16 7.42
C THR A 328 -19.24 5.47 7.05
N GLN A 329 -17.94 5.42 6.75
CA GLN A 329 -17.12 6.62 6.52
C GLN A 329 -16.19 6.45 5.31
N SER A 330 -16.34 7.17 4.20
CA SER A 330 -17.44 8.06 3.84
C SER A 330 -18.74 7.29 3.58
N THR A 331 -19.82 8.04 3.35
CA THR A 331 -20.96 7.48 2.60
C THR A 331 -20.52 7.04 1.20
N TYR A 332 -21.34 6.25 0.53
CA TYR A 332 -21.09 5.79 -0.84
C TYR A 332 -20.85 6.95 -1.82
N ASP A 333 -21.61 8.03 -1.67
CA ASP A 333 -21.56 9.22 -2.53
C ASP A 333 -20.48 10.23 -2.12
N GLY A 334 -19.58 9.87 -1.20
CA GLY A 334 -18.41 10.68 -0.83
C GLY A 334 -18.66 11.75 0.24
N ILE A 335 -19.72 11.62 1.05
CA ILE A 335 -19.94 12.51 2.19
C ILE A 335 -19.14 12.00 3.39
N LEU A 336 -18.30 12.88 3.93
CA LEU A 336 -17.36 12.58 5.01
C LEU A 336 -17.81 13.20 6.32
N TYR A 337 -17.68 12.44 7.40
CA TYR A 337 -17.85 12.95 8.77
C TYR A 337 -16.56 13.57 9.29
N ASN A 338 -16.69 14.49 10.25
CA ASN A 338 -15.58 14.86 11.13
C ASN A 338 -15.45 13.77 12.21
N VAL A 339 -14.46 12.90 12.07
CA VAL A 339 -14.25 11.76 12.96
C VAL A 339 -13.69 12.19 14.31
N ASP A 340 -12.83 13.22 14.32
CA ASP A 340 -12.24 13.74 15.56
C ASP A 340 -13.32 14.25 16.53
N MET A 341 -14.33 14.93 16.00
CA MET A 341 -15.51 15.37 16.75
C MET A 341 -16.33 14.18 17.31
N ILE A 342 -16.49 13.10 16.53
CA ILE A 342 -17.22 11.90 16.98
C ILE A 342 -16.45 11.20 18.11
N LYS A 343 -15.12 11.12 18.00
CA LYS A 343 -14.26 10.56 19.05
C LYS A 343 -14.36 11.36 20.34
N GLU A 344 -14.32 12.69 20.26
CA GLU A 344 -14.47 13.58 21.41
C GLU A 344 -15.83 13.40 22.09
N LEU A 345 -16.90 13.31 21.31
CA LEU A 345 -18.25 13.21 21.86
C LEU A 345 -18.57 11.85 22.51
N LEU A 346 -18.06 10.76 21.94
CA LEU A 346 -18.47 9.39 22.30
C LEU A 346 -17.36 8.51 22.86
N GLY A 347 -16.11 8.98 22.89
CA GLY A 347 -14.93 8.22 23.31
C GLY A 347 -14.95 7.71 24.75
N ASP A 348 -15.82 8.26 25.60
CA ASP A 348 -16.03 7.82 26.99
C ASP A 348 -17.38 7.15 27.23
N THR A 349 -18.29 7.22 26.25
CA THR A 349 -19.65 6.67 26.38
C THR A 349 -19.78 5.29 25.74
N VAL A 350 -18.94 5.00 24.74
CA VAL A 350 -18.98 3.75 23.97
C VAL A 350 -17.59 3.11 23.97
N ASP A 351 -17.52 1.85 24.37
CA ASP A 351 -16.24 1.13 24.54
C ASP A 351 -15.42 1.00 23.24
N THR A 352 -16.08 1.02 22.08
CA THR A 352 -15.47 0.79 20.76
C THR A 352 -16.09 1.69 19.71
N LEU A 353 -15.25 2.44 18.98
CA LEU A 353 -15.66 3.23 17.83
C LEU A 353 -15.15 2.54 16.55
N HIS A 354 -16.04 2.14 15.67
CA HIS A 354 -15.72 1.42 14.44
C HIS A 354 -16.18 2.22 13.23
N PHE A 355 -15.22 2.63 12.42
CA PHE A 355 -15.46 3.36 11.18
C PHE A 355 -15.27 2.39 10.01
N ASP A 356 -16.34 2.09 9.29
CA ASP A 356 -16.28 1.28 8.06
C ASP A 356 -15.77 2.19 6.94
N GLU A 357 -14.45 2.19 6.77
CA GLU A 357 -13.69 2.97 5.79
C GLU A 357 -13.41 2.22 4.49
N ALA A 358 -14.31 1.30 4.10
CA ALA A 358 -14.15 0.53 2.89
C ALA A 358 -13.94 1.39 1.62
N TRP A 359 -14.54 2.59 1.58
CA TRP A 359 -14.44 3.55 0.48
C TRP A 359 -13.46 4.69 0.75
N LEU A 360 -12.70 4.64 1.84
CA LEU A 360 -11.77 5.70 2.21
C LEU A 360 -10.35 5.21 2.59
N PRO A 361 -9.79 4.16 1.96
CA PRO A 361 -8.49 3.63 2.35
C PRO A 361 -7.33 4.59 2.04
N HIS A 362 -7.51 5.55 1.13
CA HIS A 362 -6.47 6.49 0.68
C HIS A 362 -6.37 7.77 1.52
N ALA A 363 -7.32 8.02 2.43
CA ALA A 363 -7.44 9.33 3.08
C ALA A 363 -6.21 9.73 3.89
N THR A 364 -5.54 8.77 4.55
CA THR A 364 -4.35 9.07 5.37
C THR A 364 -3.18 9.63 4.57
N PHE A 365 -3.21 9.54 3.23
CA PHE A 365 -2.11 9.97 2.35
C PHE A 365 -2.29 11.39 1.81
N HIS A 366 -3.36 12.11 2.18
CA HIS A 366 -3.63 13.44 1.65
C HIS A 366 -4.24 14.39 2.69
N ASP A 367 -3.62 15.56 2.87
CA ASP A 367 -3.98 16.55 3.90
C ASP A 367 -5.43 17.05 3.84
N PHE A 368 -6.04 17.01 2.64
CA PHE A 368 -7.48 17.32 2.45
C PHE A 368 -8.39 16.54 3.41
N TYR A 369 -8.05 15.28 3.74
CA TYR A 369 -8.88 14.44 4.60
C TYR A 369 -8.59 14.61 6.08
N ARG A 370 -7.84 15.63 6.50
CA ARG A 370 -7.51 15.86 7.91
C ARG A 370 -8.77 15.91 8.78
N GLY A 371 -8.86 14.98 9.74
CA GLY A 371 -10.01 14.84 10.65
C GLY A 371 -11.23 14.13 10.02
N MET A 372 -11.12 13.66 8.78
CA MET A 372 -12.17 12.98 8.03
C MET A 372 -11.93 11.47 7.88
N HIS A 373 -10.91 10.92 8.56
CA HIS A 373 -10.66 9.49 8.67
C HIS A 373 -10.30 9.16 10.12
N ALA A 374 -10.53 7.92 10.52
CA ALA A 374 -10.50 7.49 11.90
C ALA A 374 -9.09 7.39 12.46
N ILE A 375 -8.14 6.89 11.68
CA ILE A 375 -6.78 6.65 12.16
C ILE A 375 -5.79 7.20 11.15
N GLY A 376 -4.77 7.89 11.65
CA GLY A 376 -3.66 8.37 10.85
C GLY A 376 -2.78 9.33 11.64
N LYS A 377 -1.85 9.98 10.93
CA LYS A 377 -0.86 10.86 11.55
C LYS A 377 -1.53 12.05 12.25
N ASP A 378 -1.04 12.37 13.44
CA ASP A 378 -1.48 13.49 14.27
C ASP A 378 -3.00 13.51 14.53
N ARG A 379 -3.65 12.33 14.55
CA ARG A 379 -5.07 12.20 14.93
C ARG A 379 -5.21 12.02 16.45
N PRO A 380 -6.19 12.68 17.10
CA PRO A 380 -6.44 12.50 18.52
C PRO A 380 -6.85 11.05 18.83
N ARG A 381 -6.35 10.54 19.96
CA ARG A 381 -6.79 9.28 20.55
C ARG A 381 -7.99 9.53 21.45
N ALA A 382 -8.98 8.65 21.38
CA ALA A 382 -10.03 8.62 22.39
C ALA A 382 -9.43 8.26 23.76
N GLU A 383 -10.05 8.74 24.83
CA GLU A 383 -9.54 8.51 26.19
C GLU A 383 -9.67 7.03 26.58
N ASN A 384 -10.84 6.43 26.36
CA ASN A 384 -11.13 5.05 26.78
C ASN A 384 -11.57 4.11 25.64
N ALA A 385 -12.16 4.63 24.55
CA ALA A 385 -12.63 3.82 23.44
C ALA A 385 -11.51 3.34 22.51
N LEU A 386 -11.52 2.05 22.17
CA LEU A 386 -10.70 1.55 21.06
C LEU A 386 -11.28 2.03 19.73
N VAL A 387 -10.43 2.50 18.82
CA VAL A 387 -10.86 2.96 17.50
C VAL A 387 -10.44 1.93 16.45
N PHE A 388 -11.41 1.48 15.64
CA PHE A 388 -11.19 0.58 14.52
C PHE A 388 -11.54 1.30 13.21
N ALA A 389 -10.73 1.09 12.17
CA ALA A 389 -11.07 1.42 10.80
C ALA A 389 -10.94 0.17 9.94
N THR A 390 -11.97 -0.18 9.17
CA THR A 390 -11.91 -1.31 8.25
C THR A 390 -11.88 -0.82 6.82
N GLN A 391 -10.91 -1.29 6.03
CA GLN A 391 -10.64 -0.75 4.71
C GLN A 391 -10.64 -1.85 3.66
N SER A 392 -11.21 -1.57 2.49
CA SER A 392 -11.17 -2.48 1.34
C SER A 392 -10.03 -2.02 0.43
N THR A 393 -8.85 -2.62 0.60
CA THR A 393 -7.66 -2.28 -0.20
C THR A 393 -7.97 -2.37 -1.70
N HIS A 394 -8.72 -3.38 -2.12
CA HIS A 394 -9.09 -3.59 -3.52
C HIS A 394 -10.10 -2.60 -4.13
N LYS A 395 -10.67 -1.69 -3.34
CA LYS A 395 -11.65 -0.72 -3.88
C LYS A 395 -11.00 0.52 -4.45
N LEU A 396 -10.27 1.25 -3.62
CA LEU A 396 -9.65 2.54 -3.98
C LEU A 396 -8.15 2.61 -3.68
N LEU A 397 -7.53 1.48 -3.29
CA LEU A 397 -6.09 1.26 -3.43
C LEU A 397 -5.85 0.18 -4.49
N ALA A 398 -4.60 -0.28 -4.63
CA ALA A 398 -4.22 -1.33 -5.54
C ALA A 398 -4.04 -2.66 -4.80
N GLY A 399 -5.13 -3.42 -4.63
CA GLY A 399 -5.11 -4.77 -4.07
C GLY A 399 -6.01 -5.73 -4.86
N LEU A 400 -5.74 -7.04 -4.79
CA LEU A 400 -6.61 -8.04 -5.41
C LEU A 400 -7.96 -8.06 -4.70
N SER A 401 -9.05 -8.34 -5.43
CA SER A 401 -10.37 -8.57 -4.83
C SER A 401 -10.26 -9.48 -3.60
N GLN A 402 -11.03 -9.14 -2.55
CA GLN A 402 -10.96 -9.72 -1.20
C GLN A 402 -9.80 -9.21 -0.31
N ALA A 403 -8.81 -8.49 -0.84
CA ALA A 403 -7.83 -7.80 0.00
C ALA A 403 -8.51 -6.72 0.86
N SER A 404 -8.27 -6.79 2.17
CA SER A 404 -8.78 -5.85 3.15
C SER A 404 -7.81 -5.75 4.31
N GLN A 405 -7.95 -4.69 5.09
CA GLN A 405 -7.18 -4.48 6.30
C GLN A 405 -8.05 -3.91 7.42
N ILE A 406 -7.66 -4.23 8.66
CA ILE A 406 -8.23 -3.69 9.89
C ILE A 406 -7.15 -2.86 10.56
N LEU A 407 -7.40 -1.56 10.69
CA LEU A 407 -6.56 -0.64 11.45
C LEU A 407 -7.14 -0.53 12.85
N VAL A 408 -6.27 -0.57 13.85
CA VAL A 408 -6.65 -0.35 15.25
C VAL A 408 -5.78 0.74 15.86
N GLN A 409 -6.44 1.65 16.56
CA GLN A 409 -5.80 2.66 17.39
C GLN A 409 -6.20 2.43 18.84
N ASP A 410 -5.19 2.24 19.69
CA ASP A 410 -5.32 2.17 21.13
C ASP A 410 -5.89 3.48 21.68
N ALA A 411 -6.71 3.36 22.72
CA ALA A 411 -7.12 4.50 23.53
C ALA A 411 -5.95 4.99 24.40
N GLN A 412 -6.11 6.14 25.04
CA GLN A 412 -5.11 6.63 25.99
C GLN A 412 -4.95 5.67 27.19
N ASN A 413 -6.08 5.16 27.70
CA ASN A 413 -6.13 4.35 28.93
C ASN A 413 -6.38 2.86 28.67
N ARG A 414 -6.56 2.44 27.42
CA ARG A 414 -6.91 1.06 27.05
C ARG A 414 -6.22 0.64 25.76
N LYS A 415 -5.53 -0.50 25.83
CA LYS A 415 -4.90 -1.14 24.67
C LYS A 415 -5.76 -2.27 24.11
N LEU A 416 -5.55 -2.61 22.85
CA LEU A 416 -6.10 -3.80 22.22
C LEU A 416 -5.62 -5.04 22.97
N ASP A 417 -6.56 -5.91 23.35
CA ASP A 417 -6.22 -7.28 23.73
C ASP A 417 -6.03 -8.10 22.46
N PHE A 418 -4.77 -8.24 22.05
CA PHE A 418 -4.39 -8.92 20.82
C PHE A 418 -4.91 -10.36 20.77
N HIS A 419 -4.80 -11.12 21.87
CA HIS A 419 -5.19 -12.53 21.88
C HIS A 419 -6.70 -12.69 21.73
N ARG A 420 -7.48 -11.88 22.44
CA ARG A 420 -8.95 -11.88 22.28
C ARG A 420 -9.39 -11.46 20.89
N PHE A 421 -8.73 -10.46 20.31
CA PHE A 421 -9.03 -10.05 18.94
C PHE A 421 -8.65 -11.14 17.93
N ASN A 422 -7.51 -11.81 18.13
CA ASN A 422 -7.07 -12.86 17.22
C ASN A 422 -8.05 -14.05 17.20
N GLU A 423 -8.66 -14.42 18.32
CA GLU A 423 -9.71 -15.44 18.32
C GLU A 423 -10.89 -15.07 17.40
N ALA A 424 -11.34 -13.81 17.41
CA ALA A 424 -12.37 -13.33 16.50
C ALA A 424 -11.88 -13.26 15.04
N TYR A 425 -10.61 -12.94 14.83
CA TYR A 425 -9.96 -12.98 13.51
C TYR A 425 -9.96 -14.41 12.93
N LEU A 426 -9.54 -15.40 13.72
CA LEU A 426 -9.49 -16.82 13.36
C LEU A 426 -10.87 -17.39 13.00
N MET A 427 -11.94 -16.96 13.68
CA MET A 427 -13.33 -17.39 13.38
C MET A 427 -13.78 -17.06 11.95
N HIS A 428 -13.16 -16.08 11.29
CA HIS A 428 -13.58 -15.58 9.99
C HIS A 428 -12.55 -15.74 8.87
N MET A 429 -11.35 -16.22 9.20
CA MET A 429 -10.31 -16.53 8.23
C MET A 429 -10.34 -17.99 7.79
N SER A 430 -9.98 -18.22 6.53
CA SER A 430 -9.63 -19.57 6.07
C SER A 430 -8.32 -19.99 6.72
N THR A 431 -8.23 -21.24 7.17
CA THR A 431 -6.94 -21.84 7.61
C THR A 431 -5.94 -21.99 6.47
N SER A 432 -6.39 -21.81 5.22
CA SER A 432 -5.59 -21.77 4.01
C SER A 432 -5.85 -20.45 3.28
N PRO A 433 -5.27 -19.32 3.73
CA PRO A 433 -5.43 -18.04 3.07
C PRO A 433 -4.67 -18.04 1.73
N GLN A 434 -5.13 -17.26 0.75
CA GLN A 434 -4.42 -17.12 -0.52
C GLN A 434 -3.32 -16.04 -0.39
N TYR A 435 -2.07 -16.47 -0.44
CA TYR A 435 -0.86 -15.65 -0.26
C TYR A 435 -0.73 -14.56 -1.31
N ALA A 436 -1.24 -14.77 -2.54
CA ALA A 436 -1.29 -13.71 -3.54
C ALA A 436 -2.15 -12.50 -3.09
N ILE A 437 -3.22 -12.74 -2.32
CA ILE A 437 -4.07 -11.66 -1.77
C ILE A 437 -3.31 -10.93 -0.66
N ILE A 438 -2.62 -11.66 0.22
CA ILE A 438 -1.77 -11.09 1.28
C ILE A 438 -0.68 -10.20 0.66
N ALA A 439 0.00 -10.67 -0.39
CA ALA A 439 1.05 -9.91 -1.08
C ALA A 439 0.53 -8.64 -1.78
N SER A 440 -0.77 -8.56 -2.06
CA SER A 440 -1.42 -7.39 -2.63
C SER A 440 -2.02 -6.41 -1.60
N CYS A 441 -1.98 -6.78 -0.31
CA CYS A 441 -2.33 -5.90 0.80
C CYS A 441 -1.12 -5.05 1.17
#